data_AF-A0A356QRV1-F1
#
_entry.id   AF-A0A356QRV1-F1
#
_cell.length_a   1.000
_cell.length_b   1.000
_cell.length_c   1.000
_cell.angle_alpha   90.00
_cell.angle_beta   90.00
_cell.angle_gamma   90.00
#
_symmetry.space_group_name_H-M   'P 1'
#
loop_
_entity.id
_entity.type
_entity.pdbx_description
1 polymer ?
#
loop_
_entity_poly.entity_id
_entity_poly.type
_entity_poly.pdbx_seq_one_letter_code
_entity_poly.pdbx_strand_id
1 'polypeptide(L)'
;AAFLLVTSAGLYVIFLLVQTGSQAAYFLSPTNITQHHDDPPYPTIIHTILLVLTMIPVVFLAKNLGKLVDHGIHTLNAPPALGGFLVAILVLSPEGLSALRAARNNRLQRTINILLGSATSTIGMTV
;
A
#
# COMPACT_ATOMS: atom_id res chain seq x y z
N ALA A 1 10.43 -17.77 -16.88
CA ALA A 1 10.04 -17.40 -15.51
C ALA A 1 11.10 -16.55 -14.81
N ALA A 2 12.32 -17.05 -14.58
CA ALA A 2 13.37 -16.30 -13.87
C ALA A 2 13.72 -14.94 -14.50
N PHE A 3 13.82 -14.85 -15.83
CA PHE A 3 14.05 -13.58 -16.53
C PHE A 3 12.96 -12.53 -16.29
N LEU A 4 11.68 -12.92 -16.32
CA LEU A 4 10.55 -12.03 -16.05
C LEU A 4 10.54 -11.55 -14.60
N LEU A 5 10.76 -12.46 -13.65
CA LEU A 5 10.84 -12.15 -12.22
C LEU A 5 11.97 -11.14 -11.92
N VAL A 6 13.17 -11.40 -12.44
CA VAL A 6 14.33 -10.52 -12.22
C VAL A 6 14.12 -9.15 -12.88
N THR A 7 13.55 -9.13 -14.08
CA THR A 7 13.31 -7.87 -14.80
C THR A 7 12.21 -7.04 -14.13
N SER A 8 11.09 -7.67 -13.72
CA SER A 8 10.00 -6.98 -13.03
C SER A 8 10.44 -6.45 -11.66
N ALA A 9 11.15 -7.27 -10.89
CA ALA A 9 11.73 -6.84 -9.61
C ALA A 9 12.74 -5.69 -9.80
N GLY A 10 13.59 -5.77 -10.83
CA GLY A 10 14.54 -4.70 -11.17
C GLY A 10 13.86 -3.39 -11.51
N LEU A 11 12.81 -3.43 -12.36
CA LEU A 11 12.03 -2.24 -12.72
C LEU A 11 11.29 -1.66 -11.51
N TYR A 12 10.75 -2.49 -10.62
CA TYR A 12 10.10 -2.04 -9.38
C TYR A 12 11.08 -1.36 -8.43
N VAL A 13 12.29 -1.91 -8.25
CA VAL A 13 13.35 -1.28 -7.45
C VAL A 13 13.75 0.08 -8.03
N ILE A 14 13.92 0.17 -9.36
CA ILE A 14 14.21 1.45 -10.03
C ILE A 14 13.09 2.46 -9.81
N PHE A 15 11.83 2.03 -9.91
CA PHE A 15 10.67 2.87 -9.63
C PHE A 15 10.66 3.40 -8.20
N LEU A 16 10.93 2.54 -7.20
CA LEU A 16 11.03 2.95 -5.79
C LEU A 16 12.15 3.96 -5.55
N LEU A 17 13.30 3.81 -6.22
CA LEU A 17 14.43 4.74 -6.11
C LEU A 17 14.08 6.12 -6.68
N VAL A 18 13.32 6.19 -7.77
CA VAL A 18 12.83 7.45 -8.35
C VAL A 18 11.78 8.10 -7.45
N GLN A 19 10.87 7.31 -6.87
CA GLN A 19 9.78 7.81 -6.00
C GLN A 19 10.28 8.27 -4.62
N THR A 20 11.31 7.63 -4.07
CA THR A 20 11.87 7.91 -2.73
C THR A 20 13.07 8.88 -2.78
N GLY A 21 13.64 9.08 -3.97
CA GLY A 21 14.86 9.85 -4.19
C GLY A 21 14.69 11.38 -4.31
N SER A 22 15.70 12.03 -4.88
CA SER A 22 15.93 13.50 -4.78
C SER A 22 14.84 14.41 -5.38
N GLN A 23 13.86 13.86 -6.11
CA GLN A 23 12.73 14.62 -6.66
C GLN A 23 11.45 14.53 -5.81
N ALA A 24 11.50 13.88 -4.63
CA ALA A 24 10.38 13.83 -3.69
C ALA A 24 9.85 15.24 -3.30
N ALA A 25 10.67 16.28 -3.45
CA ALA A 25 10.29 17.68 -3.30
C ALA A 25 9.14 18.09 -4.24
N TYR A 26 9.02 17.48 -5.42
CA TYR A 26 7.88 17.72 -6.32
C TYR A 26 6.57 17.16 -5.79
N PHE A 27 6.59 16.14 -4.92
CA PHE A 27 5.41 15.49 -4.34
C PHE A 27 4.91 16.14 -3.05
N LEU A 28 5.58 17.19 -2.58
CA LEU A 28 5.17 17.98 -1.43
C LEU A 28 4.20 19.08 -1.88
N SER A 29 2.94 18.99 -1.47
CA SER A 29 1.99 20.06 -1.72
C SER A 29 2.36 21.30 -0.89
N PRO A 30 2.35 22.52 -1.47
CA PRO A 30 2.68 23.77 -0.79
C PRO A 30 1.71 24.16 0.34
N THR A 31 0.71 23.35 0.67
CA THR A 31 -0.16 23.58 1.83
C THR A 31 0.47 23.19 3.17
N ASN A 32 1.60 22.44 3.17
CA ASN A 32 2.26 22.00 4.41
C ASN A 32 3.25 23.03 5.00
N ILE A 33 3.49 24.18 4.36
CA ILE A 33 4.45 25.20 4.83
C ILE A 33 3.92 26.03 6.01
N THR A 34 2.66 25.88 6.42
CA THR A 34 2.08 26.58 7.58
C THR A 34 1.85 25.70 8.80
N GLN A 35 2.26 24.43 8.79
CA GLN A 35 2.32 23.63 10.02
C GLN A 35 3.67 23.90 10.70
N HIS A 36 3.63 24.63 11.81
CA HIS A 36 4.71 24.67 12.79
C HIS A 36 5.26 23.25 12.98
N HIS A 37 6.50 23.02 12.56
CA HIS A 37 7.26 21.84 12.98
C HIS A 37 7.65 22.10 14.43
N ASP A 38 6.76 21.74 15.35
CA ASP A 38 7.21 21.33 16.67
C ASP A 38 8.01 20.04 16.44
N ASP A 39 9.25 20.00 16.94
CA ASP A 39 10.09 18.80 16.87
C ASP A 39 9.28 17.59 17.34
N PRO A 40 9.25 16.48 16.57
CA PRO A 40 8.46 15.32 16.94
C PRO A 40 8.93 14.82 18.31
N PRO A 41 8.02 14.68 19.30
CA PRO A 41 8.39 14.36 20.69
C PRO A 41 8.98 12.96 20.87
N TYR A 42 9.02 12.14 19.81
CA TYR A 42 9.54 10.77 19.84
C TYR A 42 10.55 10.54 18.72
N PRO A 43 11.66 9.82 18.99
CA PRO A 43 12.63 9.46 17.97
C PRO A 43 11.98 8.64 16.84
N THR A 44 12.49 8.83 15.61
CA THR A 44 12.06 8.12 14.40
C THR A 44 12.05 6.61 14.58
N ILE A 45 12.96 6.07 15.40
CA ILE A 45 13.06 4.64 15.74
C ILE A 45 11.78 4.11 16.38
N ILE A 46 11.14 4.88 17.27
CA ILE A 46 9.89 4.45 17.92
C ILE A 46 8.77 4.34 16.89
N HIS A 47 8.67 5.30 15.96
CA HIS A 47 7.69 5.26 14.88
C HIS A 47 7.93 4.06 13.94
N THR A 48 9.18 3.74 13.62
CA THR A 48 9.53 2.56 12.83
C THR A 48 9.11 1.26 13.51
N ILE A 49 9.42 1.11 14.81
CA ILE A 49 9.03 -0.08 15.59
C ILE A 49 7.50 -0.19 15.66
N LEU A 50 6.81 0.93 15.93
CA LEU A 50 5.35 0.97 15.99
C LEU A 50 4.71 0.59 14.64
N LEU A 51 5.30 1.02 13.53
CA LEU A 51 4.84 0.67 12.17
C LEU A 51 4.96 -0.84 11.94
N VAL A 52 6.11 -1.44 12.25
CA VAL A 52 6.30 -2.90 12.12
C VAL A 52 5.31 -3.64 13.03
N LEU A 53 5.16 -3.20 14.28
CA LEU A 53 4.29 -3.85 15.26
C LEU A 53 2.82 -3.77 14.86
N THR A 54 2.39 -2.67 14.24
CA THR A 54 1.02 -2.50 13.73
C THR A 54 0.78 -3.25 12.42
N MET A 55 1.81 -3.49 11.60
CA MET A 55 1.73 -4.27 10.36
C MET A 55 1.55 -5.78 10.62
N ILE A 56 2.25 -6.36 11.60
CA ILE A 56 2.19 -7.81 11.91
C ILE A 56 0.74 -8.33 12.07
N PRO A 57 -0.11 -7.75 12.94
CA PRO A 57 -1.47 -8.24 13.13
C PRO A 57 -2.33 -8.05 11.88
N VAL A 58 -2.12 -6.99 11.10
CA VAL A 58 -2.85 -6.76 9.84
C VAL A 58 -2.55 -7.86 8.83
N VAL A 59 -1.27 -8.22 8.66
CA VAL A 59 -0.86 -9.32 7.76
C VAL A 59 -1.42 -10.66 8.23
N PHE A 60 -1.36 -10.93 9.53
CA PHE A 60 -1.89 -12.18 10.08
C PHE A 60 -3.41 -12.28 9.91
N LEU A 61 -4.13 -11.18 10.14
CA LEU A 61 -5.57 -11.11 9.97
C LEU A 61 -5.98 -11.32 8.51
N ALA A 62 -5.28 -10.69 7.56
CA ALA A 62 -5.51 -10.86 6.13
C ALA A 62 -5.33 -12.32 5.69
N LYS A 63 -4.30 -13.01 6.20
CA LYS A 63 -4.05 -14.43 5.90
C LYS A 63 -5.17 -15.34 6.43
N ASN A 64 -5.68 -15.08 7.63
CA ASN A 64 -6.77 -15.87 8.20
C ASN A 64 -8.10 -15.60 7.48
N LEU A 65 -8.36 -14.35 7.10
CA LEU A 65 -9.53 -13.98 6.29
C LEU A 65 -9.50 -14.67 4.92
N GLY A 66 -8.34 -14.75 4.26
CA GLY A 66 -8.20 -15.49 3.01
C GLY A 66 -8.63 -16.96 3.14
N LYS A 67 -8.15 -17.67 4.17
CA LYS A 67 -8.55 -19.05 4.44
C LYS A 67 -10.04 -19.22 4.70
N LEU A 68 -10.64 -18.24 5.41
CA LEU A 68 -12.07 -18.24 5.72
C LEU A 68 -12.92 -18.03 4.47
N VAL A 69 -12.51 -17.09 3.61
CA VAL A 69 -13.15 -16.83 2.32
C VAL A 69 -13.06 -18.05 1.40
N ASP A 70 -11.90 -18.69 1.32
CA ASP A 70 -11.72 -19.91 0.50
C ASP A 70 -12.63 -21.05 0.98
N HIS A 71 -12.74 -21.26 2.31
CA HIS A 71 -13.68 -22.23 2.88
C HIS A 71 -15.13 -21.87 2.53
N GLY A 72 -15.52 -20.60 2.67
CA GLY A 72 -16.86 -20.13 2.32
C GLY A 72 -17.20 -20.43 0.86
N ILE A 73 -16.29 -20.11 -0.06
CA ILE A 73 -16.45 -20.36 -1.50
C ILE A 73 -16.61 -21.86 -1.79
N HIS A 74 -15.80 -22.70 -1.15
CA HIS A 74 -15.87 -24.16 -1.33
C HIS A 74 -17.18 -24.74 -0.78
N THR A 75 -17.69 -24.22 0.34
CA THR A 75 -18.98 -24.66 0.90
C THR A 75 -20.19 -24.21 0.07
N LEU A 76 -20.09 -23.07 -0.60
CA LEU A 76 -21.17 -22.51 -1.43
C LEU A 76 -21.11 -22.96 -2.91
N ASN A 77 -20.13 -23.79 -3.31
CA ASN A 77 -19.86 -24.11 -4.72
C ASN A 77 -19.70 -22.85 -5.60
N ALA A 78 -19.15 -21.77 -5.04
CA ALA A 78 -18.95 -20.52 -5.75
C ALA A 78 -17.66 -20.57 -6.61
N PRO A 79 -17.54 -19.72 -7.66
CA PRO A 79 -16.35 -19.70 -8.50
C PRO A 79 -15.06 -19.44 -7.69
N PRO A 80 -13.99 -20.24 -7.87
CA PRO A 80 -12.76 -20.11 -7.09
C PRO A 80 -12.05 -18.76 -7.29
N ALA A 81 -12.26 -18.12 -8.45
CA ALA A 81 -11.74 -16.78 -8.74
C ALA A 81 -12.25 -15.69 -7.77
N LEU A 82 -13.39 -15.89 -7.11
CA LEU A 82 -13.94 -14.94 -6.14
C LEU A 82 -13.09 -14.81 -4.88
N GLY A 83 -12.33 -15.84 -4.51
CA GLY A 83 -11.53 -15.85 -3.28
C GLY A 83 -10.42 -14.81 -3.35
N GLY A 84 -9.61 -14.90 -4.40
CA GLY A 84 -8.57 -13.92 -4.69
C GLY A 84 -9.13 -12.51 -4.89
N PHE A 85 -10.29 -12.37 -5.54
CA PHE A 85 -10.94 -11.06 -5.73
C PHE A 85 -11.37 -10.40 -4.41
N LEU A 86 -12.02 -11.14 -3.52
CA LEU A 86 -12.46 -10.63 -2.22
C LEU A 86 -11.28 -10.28 -1.32
N VAL A 87 -10.24 -11.12 -1.32
CA VAL A 87 -8.98 -10.84 -0.59
C VAL A 87 -8.30 -9.59 -1.14
N ALA A 88 -8.24 -9.43 -2.47
CA ALA A 88 -7.67 -8.25 -3.09
C ALA A 88 -8.41 -6.97 -2.68
N ILE A 89 -9.75 -6.97 -2.72
CA ILE A 89 -10.56 -5.82 -2.25
C ILE A 89 -10.26 -5.52 -0.78
N LEU A 90 -10.23 -6.54 0.07
CA LEU A 90 -10.01 -6.38 1.50
C LEU A 90 -8.63 -5.76 1.80
N VAL A 91 -7.58 -6.25 1.13
CA VAL A 91 -6.20 -5.77 1.31
C VAL A 91 -6.01 -4.36 0.75
N LEU A 92 -6.66 -4.03 -0.37
CA LEU A 92 -6.55 -2.72 -1.03
C LEU A 92 -7.45 -1.64 -0.40
N SER A 93 -8.53 -2.05 0.29
CA SER A 93 -9.52 -1.17 0.93
C SER A 93 -8.91 -0.07 1.83
N PRO A 94 -8.00 -0.36 2.78
CA PRO A 94 -7.44 0.69 3.66
C PRO A 94 -6.69 1.78 2.89
N GLU A 95 -5.99 1.42 1.81
CA GLU A 95 -5.27 2.39 0.97
C GLU A 95 -6.24 3.21 0.11
N GLY A 96 -7.26 2.57 -0.45
CA GLY A 96 -8.33 3.24 -1.18
C GLY A 96 -9.09 4.25 -0.32
N LEU A 97 -9.41 3.89 0.93
CA LEU A 97 -10.01 4.80 1.91
C LEU A 97 -9.09 5.96 2.27
N SER A 98 -7.79 5.70 2.40
CA SER A 98 -6.78 6.73 2.67
C SER A 98 -6.64 7.73 1.52
N ALA A 99 -6.63 7.23 0.28
CA ALA A 99 -6.62 8.03 -0.93
C ALA A 99 -7.92 8.86 -1.08
N LEU A 100 -9.08 8.25 -0.83
CA LEU A 100 -10.37 8.93 -0.86
C LEU A 100 -10.44 10.07 0.18
N ARG A 101 -9.94 9.82 1.40
CA ARG A 101 -9.87 10.85 2.45
C ARG A 101 -8.92 11.99 2.08
N ALA A 102 -7.79 11.70 1.43
CA ALA A 102 -6.88 12.70 0.91
C ALA A 102 -7.51 13.53 -0.22
N ALA A 103 -8.24 12.88 -1.13
CA ALA A 103 -8.95 13.55 -2.23
C ALA A 103 -10.03 14.49 -1.68
N ARG A 104 -10.80 14.04 -0.68
CA ARG A 104 -11.81 14.87 0.00
C ARG A 104 -11.21 16.12 0.66
N ASN A 105 -9.96 16.03 1.10
CA ASN A 105 -9.21 17.14 1.70
C ASN A 105 -8.41 17.96 0.67
N ASN A 106 -8.75 17.87 -0.62
CA ASN A 106 -8.08 18.55 -1.73
C ASN A 106 -6.57 18.29 -1.84
N ARG A 107 -6.08 17.15 -1.33
CA ARG A 107 -4.66 16.74 -1.41
C ARG A 107 -4.43 15.80 -2.59
N LEU A 108 -4.72 16.28 -3.81
CA LEU A 108 -4.66 15.48 -5.05
C LEU A 108 -3.33 14.75 -5.21
N GLN A 109 -2.22 15.41 -4.89
CA GLN A 109 -0.89 14.85 -4.99
C GLN A 109 -0.65 13.66 -4.06
N ARG A 110 -1.15 13.73 -2.82
CA ARG A 110 -1.10 12.61 -1.87
C ARG A 110 -1.96 11.45 -2.37
N THR A 111 -3.13 11.73 -2.91
CA THR A 111 -4.01 10.72 -3.53
C THR A 111 -3.30 10.01 -4.68
N ILE A 112 -2.70 10.76 -5.61
CA ILE A 112 -1.97 10.21 -6.75
C ILE A 112 -0.78 9.38 -6.29
N ASN A 113 -0.03 9.84 -5.28
CA ASN A 113 1.12 9.10 -4.75
C ASN A 113 0.71 7.74 -4.14
N ILE A 114 -0.39 7.70 -3.38
CA ILE A 114 -0.91 6.45 -2.80
C ILE A 114 -1.37 5.51 -3.91
N LEU A 115 -2.17 6.00 -4.88
CA LEU A 115 -2.74 5.16 -5.93
C LEU A 115 -1.68 4.61 -6.90
N LEU A 116 -0.73 5.44 -7.34
CA LEU A 116 0.36 4.99 -8.21
C LEU A 116 1.28 3.99 -7.49
N GLY A 117 1.65 4.27 -6.24
CA GLY A 117 2.48 3.34 -5.45
C GLY A 117 1.81 1.98 -5.26
N SER A 118 0.53 1.98 -4.90
CA SER A 118 -0.26 0.77 -4.71
C SER A 118 -0.43 -0.04 -6.01
N ALA A 119 -0.79 0.62 -7.11
CA ALA A 119 -1.01 -0.04 -8.41
C ALA A 119 0.29 -0.61 -9.00
N THR A 120 1.39 0.14 -8.95
CA THR A 120 2.69 -0.31 -9.44
C THR A 120 3.26 -1.45 -8.61
N SER A 121 3.08 -1.43 -7.28
CA SER A 121 3.46 -2.56 -6.42
C SER A 121 2.64 -3.81 -6.73
N THR A 122 1.33 -3.64 -6.90
CA THR A 122 0.43 -4.77 -7.20
C THR A 122 0.76 -5.37 -8.56
N ILE A 123 0.91 -4.57 -9.62
CA ILE A 123 1.21 -5.09 -10.96
C ILE A 123 2.66 -5.61 -11.02
N GLY A 124 3.62 -4.88 -10.46
CA GLY A 124 5.04 -5.23 -10.55
C GLY A 124 5.45 -6.50 -9.80
N MET A 125 4.79 -6.83 -8.69
CA MET A 125 5.11 -8.03 -7.90
C MET A 125 4.19 -9.24 -8.15
N THR A 126 3.06 -9.05 -8.83
CA THR A 126 2.11 -10.15 -9.08
C THR A 126 2.18 -10.70 -10.50
N VAL A 127 2.81 -9.98 -11.45
CA VAL A 127 3.05 -10.41 -12.85
C VAL A 127 4.41 -11.08 -12.98
#